data_AF-X8BH57-F1
#
_entry.id   AF-X8BH57-F1
#
_cell.length_a   1.000
_cell.length_b   1.000
_cell.length_c   1.000
_cell.angle_alpha   90.00
_cell.angle_beta   90.00
_cell.angle_gamma   90.00
#
_symmetry.space_group_name_H-M   'P 1'
#
loop_
_entity.id
_entity.type
_entity.pdbx_description
1 polymer ?
#
loop_
_entity_poly.entity_id
_entity_poly.type
_entity_poly.pdbx_seq_one_letter_code
_entity_poly.pdbx_strand_id
1 'polypeptide(L)'
;MSIPQLVTTAWASAASFRGTDKRGGANGARIRLAPQKDWEVNNPPELAKVLPVLEKVQQDFNNSQSGNKKVSLADVIVLGGCAAVEQAAKKAGFDITVPFAPGAPTPRRR
;
A
#
# COMPACT_ATOMS: atom_id res chain seq x y z
N MET A 1 -6.28 -0.06 12.67
CA MET A 1 -6.01 0.79 11.49
C MET A 1 -7.23 1.64 11.19
N SER A 2 -7.04 2.90 10.79
CA SER A 2 -8.10 3.85 10.44
C SER A 2 -8.13 4.15 8.93
N ILE A 3 -9.23 4.75 8.43
CA ILE A 3 -9.33 5.21 7.03
C ILE A 3 -8.20 6.19 6.67
N PRO A 4 -7.90 7.23 7.47
CA PRO A 4 -6.78 8.14 7.17
C PRO A 4 -5.44 7.43 7.06
N GLN A 5 -5.17 6.44 7.92
CA GLN A 5 -3.92 5.66 7.89
C GLN A 5 -3.70 4.91 6.57
N LEU A 6 -4.76 4.28 6.06
CA LEU A 6 -4.72 3.55 4.80
C LEU A 6 -4.51 4.49 3.61
N VAL A 7 -5.27 5.60 3.56
CA VAL A 7 -5.17 6.58 2.48
C VAL A 7 -3.78 7.23 2.46
N THR A 8 -3.28 7.70 3.62
CA THR A 8 -1.96 8.34 3.71
C THR A 8 -0.83 7.37 3.33
N THR A 9 -0.89 6.12 3.78
CA THR A 9 0.15 5.12 3.43
C THR A 9 0.14 4.78 1.94
N ALA A 10 -1.05 4.63 1.34
CA ALA A 10 -1.18 4.39 -0.09
C ALA A 10 -0.67 5.59 -0.91
N TRP A 11 -1.08 6.80 -0.54
CA TRP A 11 -0.61 8.04 -1.15
C TRP A 11 0.91 8.19 -1.06
N ALA A 12 1.49 8.06 0.12
CA ALA A 12 2.94 8.18 0.33
C ALA A 12 3.73 7.16 -0.52
N SER A 13 3.16 5.97 -0.77
CA SER A 13 3.80 4.98 -1.63
C SER A 13 3.75 5.38 -3.13
N ALA A 14 2.63 5.93 -3.60
CA ALA A 14 2.39 6.24 -5.01
C ALA A 14 2.94 7.61 -5.44
N ALA A 15 2.85 8.61 -4.56
CA ALA A 15 3.17 10.01 -4.86
C ALA A 15 4.66 10.29 -5.12
N SER A 16 5.54 9.30 -4.88
CA SER A 16 6.95 9.40 -5.25
C SER A 16 7.20 9.30 -6.76
N PHE A 17 6.19 8.93 -7.56
CA PHE A 17 6.30 8.83 -9.01
C PHE A 17 6.52 10.20 -9.64
N ARG A 18 7.53 10.31 -10.50
CA ARG A 18 7.84 11.51 -11.27
C ARG A 18 7.76 11.21 -12.76
N GLY A 19 6.89 11.91 -13.46
CA GLY A 19 6.67 11.72 -14.90
C GLY A 19 7.87 12.09 -15.77
N THR A 20 8.77 12.93 -15.26
CA THR A 20 9.94 13.44 -15.99
C THR A 20 10.99 12.36 -16.29
N ASP A 21 11.21 11.43 -15.36
CA ASP A 21 12.20 10.35 -15.50
C ASP A 21 11.59 8.95 -15.24
N LYS A 22 10.27 8.87 -15.05
CA LYS A 22 9.50 7.66 -14.78
C LYS A 22 9.97 6.89 -13.53
N ARG A 23 10.65 7.55 -12.59
CA ARG A 23 11.11 6.93 -11.34
C ARG A 23 10.10 7.13 -10.21
N GLY A 24 10.13 6.23 -9.23
CA GLY A 24 9.25 6.26 -8.06
C GLY A 24 7.96 5.48 -8.28
N GLY A 25 6.95 5.77 -7.45
CA GLY A 25 5.67 5.08 -7.43
C GLY A 25 5.60 3.93 -6.43
N ALA A 26 4.40 3.37 -6.26
CA ALA A 26 4.11 2.33 -5.27
C ALA A 26 4.80 0.99 -5.59
N ASN A 27 5.22 0.80 -6.85
CA ASN A 27 5.92 -0.39 -7.30
C ASN A 27 7.17 -0.65 -6.46
N GLY A 28 7.19 -1.84 -5.87
CA GLY A 28 8.27 -2.29 -5.03
C GLY A 28 8.13 -2.02 -3.54
N ALA A 29 7.03 -1.43 -3.08
CA ALA A 29 6.80 -1.12 -1.67
C ALA A 29 8.03 -0.44 -1.02
N ARG A 30 8.74 0.41 -1.77
CA ARG A 30 10.01 1.03 -1.32
C ARG A 30 9.80 1.92 -0.10
N ILE A 31 8.57 2.34 0.17
CA ILE A 31 8.18 3.05 1.39
C ILE A 31 8.55 2.31 2.68
N ARG A 32 8.71 0.98 2.65
CA ARG A 32 9.17 0.18 3.81
C ARG A 32 10.69 0.11 3.96
N LEU A 33 11.44 0.66 3.01
CA LEU A 33 12.89 0.61 2.95
C LEU A 33 13.49 2.00 3.22
N ALA A 34 14.72 2.03 3.71
CA ALA A 34 15.49 3.27 3.76
C ALA A 34 15.79 3.76 2.32
N PRO A 35 15.80 5.09 2.08
CA PRO A 35 15.53 6.15 3.05
C PRO A 35 14.05 6.50 3.23
N GLN A 36 13.15 5.97 2.38
CA GLN A 36 11.75 6.42 2.31
C GLN A 36 10.95 6.20 3.61
N LYS A 37 11.24 5.12 4.33
CA LYS A 37 10.59 4.83 5.63
C LYS A 37 10.88 5.88 6.71
N ASP A 38 11.95 6.66 6.53
CA ASP A 38 12.47 7.63 7.50
C ASP A 38 12.20 9.09 7.08
N TRP A 39 11.57 9.32 5.92
CA TRP A 39 11.22 10.66 5.49
C TRP A 39 10.12 11.24 6.37
N GLU A 40 10.31 12.46 6.86
CA GLU A 40 9.36 13.16 7.73
C GLU A 40 7.96 13.28 7.09
N VAL A 41 7.89 13.57 5.79
CA VAL A 41 6.65 13.66 5.01
C VAL A 41 5.82 12.36 4.99
N ASN A 42 6.48 11.23 5.24
CA ASN A 42 5.85 9.92 5.26
C ASN A 42 5.34 9.53 6.67
N ASN A 43 5.51 10.38 7.67
CA ASN A 43 5.14 10.15 9.07
C ASN A 43 5.65 8.79 9.61
N PRO A 44 6.97 8.63 9.82
CA PRO A 44 7.58 7.34 10.20
C PRO A 44 6.93 6.65 11.42
N PRO A 45 6.53 7.35 12.50
CA PRO A 45 5.83 6.73 13.63
C PRO A 45 4.50 6.06 13.26
N GLU A 46 3.78 6.61 12.27
CA GLU A 46 2.52 6.06 11.80
C GLU A 46 2.74 4.93 10.79
N LEU A 47 3.69 5.10 9.86
CA LEU A 47 4.12 4.05 8.95
C LEU A 47 4.56 2.78 9.68
N ALA A 48 5.31 2.94 10.78
CA ALA A 48 5.77 1.82 11.61
C ALA A 48 4.61 1.04 12.27
N LYS A 49 3.42 1.65 12.40
CA LYS A 49 2.21 0.97 12.89
C LYS A 49 1.43 0.30 11.76
N VAL A 50 1.36 0.94 10.59
CA VAL A 50 0.55 0.46 9.46
C VAL A 50 1.24 -0.67 8.69
N LEU A 51 2.54 -0.54 8.39
CA LEU A 51 3.27 -1.52 7.58
C LEU A 51 3.23 -2.95 8.16
N PRO A 52 3.44 -3.19 9.47
CA PRO A 52 3.39 -4.55 10.02
C PRO A 52 2.00 -5.19 9.88
N VAL A 53 0.93 -4.39 9.95
CA VAL A 53 -0.44 -4.90 9.78
C VAL A 53 -0.68 -5.29 8.32
N LEU A 54 -0.25 -4.46 7.37
CA LEU A 54 -0.36 -4.79 5.94
C LEU A 54 0.53 -5.99 5.56
N GLU A 55 1.72 -6.12 6.15
CA GLU A 55 2.58 -7.30 5.98
C GLU A 55 1.93 -8.56 6.54
N LYS A 56 1.27 -8.46 7.70
CA LYS A 56 0.51 -9.59 8.25
C LYS A 56 -0.64 -10.01 7.33
N VAL A 57 -1.43 -9.06 6.82
CA VAL A 57 -2.51 -9.35 5.86
C VAL A 57 -1.96 -10.03 4.60
N GLN A 58 -0.83 -9.54 4.08
CA GLN A 58 -0.15 -10.14 2.93
C GLN A 58 0.27 -11.59 3.23
N GLN A 59 0.87 -11.84 4.40
CA GLN A 59 1.31 -13.16 4.82
C GLN A 59 0.13 -14.12 5.02
N ASP A 60 -0.89 -13.70 5.76
CA ASP A 60 -2.10 -14.49 6.03
C ASP A 60 -2.79 -14.88 4.72
N PHE A 61 -2.94 -13.93 3.78
CA PHE A 61 -3.46 -14.23 2.45
C PHE A 61 -2.58 -15.24 1.72
N ASN A 62 -1.27 -14.97 1.56
CA ASN A 62 -0.36 -15.84 0.82
C ASN A 62 -0.25 -17.26 1.41
N ASN A 63 -0.34 -17.40 2.73
CA ASN A 63 -0.29 -18.69 3.41
C ASN A 63 -1.59 -19.50 3.25
N SER A 64 -2.73 -18.80 3.12
CA SER A 64 -4.03 -19.44 2.89
C SER A 64 -4.25 -19.93 1.46
N GLN A 65 -3.48 -19.44 0.49
CA GLN A 65 -3.65 -19.82 -0.91
C GLN A 65 -2.96 -21.16 -1.21
N SER A 66 -3.66 -22.03 -1.95
CA SER A 66 -3.06 -23.21 -2.57
C SER A 66 -2.55 -22.86 -3.98
N GLY A 67 -1.34 -23.32 -4.32
CA GLY A 67 -0.71 -23.08 -5.64
C GLY A 67 0.18 -21.83 -5.70
N ASN A 68 0.33 -21.26 -6.90
CA ASN A 68 1.28 -20.16 -7.16
C ASN A 68 0.70 -18.75 -6.97
N LYS A 69 -0.55 -18.63 -6.49
CA LYS A 69 -1.18 -17.33 -6.29
C LYS A 69 -0.59 -16.64 -5.07
N LYS A 70 0.05 -15.49 -5.28
CA LYS A 70 0.60 -14.64 -4.23
C LYS A 70 0.32 -13.18 -4.53
N VAL A 71 0.12 -12.41 -3.48
CA VAL A 71 0.00 -10.95 -3.53
C VAL A 71 1.29 -10.31 -3.02
N SER A 72 1.70 -9.24 -3.70
CA SER A 72 2.84 -8.44 -3.30
C SER A 72 2.43 -7.45 -2.20
N LEU A 73 3.39 -6.98 -1.40
CA LEU A 73 3.08 -5.95 -0.40
C LEU A 73 2.71 -4.62 -1.07
N ALA A 74 3.29 -4.33 -2.23
CA ALA A 74 2.94 -3.14 -3.01
C ALA A 74 1.47 -3.15 -3.41
N ASP A 75 0.98 -4.29 -3.89
CA ASP A 75 -0.43 -4.50 -4.23
C ASP A 75 -1.33 -4.36 -3.00
N VAL A 76 -0.93 -4.91 -1.84
CA VAL A 76 -1.69 -4.80 -0.58
C VAL A 76 -1.78 -3.35 -0.10
N ILE A 77 -0.71 -2.55 -0.22
CA ILE A 77 -0.73 -1.13 0.14
C ILE A 77 -1.72 -0.36 -0.73
N VAL A 78 -1.68 -0.56 -2.06
CA VAL A 78 -2.57 0.12 -2.99
C VAL A 78 -4.02 -0.32 -2.78
N LEU A 79 -4.26 -1.63 -2.66
CA LEU A 79 -5.59 -2.19 -2.41
C LEU A 79 -6.17 -1.70 -1.07
N GLY A 80 -5.34 -1.59 -0.03
CA GLY A 80 -5.73 -1.00 1.24
C GLY A 80 -6.17 0.47 1.11
N GLY A 81 -5.49 1.24 0.27
CA GLY A 81 -5.90 2.61 -0.09
C GLY A 81 -7.25 2.65 -0.80
N CYS A 82 -7.46 1.80 -1.80
CA CYS A 82 -8.74 1.67 -2.51
C CYS A 82 -9.89 1.35 -1.54
N ALA A 83 -9.71 0.34 -0.68
CA ALA A 83 -10.71 -0.05 0.31
C ALA A 83 -11.06 1.09 1.29
N ALA A 84 -10.07 1.91 1.66
CA ALA A 84 -10.30 3.06 2.53
C ALA A 84 -11.11 4.17 1.84
N VAL A 85 -10.88 4.40 0.54
CA VAL A 85 -11.66 5.35 -0.26
C VAL A 85 -13.10 4.87 -0.41
N GLU A 86 -13.32 3.60 -0.73
CA GLU A 86 -14.66 3.00 -0.78
C GLU A 86 -15.38 3.09 0.57
N GLN A 87 -14.68 2.79 1.67
CA GLN A 87 -15.25 2.90 3.02
C GLN A 87 -15.61 4.36 3.37
N ALA A 88 -14.80 5.33 2.95
CA ALA A 88 -15.09 6.75 3.16
C ALA A 88 -16.33 7.20 2.36
N ALA A 89 -16.43 6.81 1.10
CA ALA A 89 -17.59 7.08 0.27
C ALA A 89 -18.87 6.44 0.84
N LYS A 90 -18.78 5.19 1.30
CA LYS A 90 -19.90 4.49 1.94
C LYS A 90 -20.39 5.21 3.19
N LYS A 91 -19.48 5.75 4.01
CA LYS A 91 -19.83 6.59 5.18
C LYS A 91 -20.52 7.89 4.79
N ALA A 92 -20.24 8.41 3.59
CA ALA A 92 -20.90 9.58 3.02
C ALA A 92 -22.20 9.25 2.27
N GLY A 93 -22.63 7.98 2.25
CA GLY A 93 -23.87 7.54 1.59
C GLY A 93 -23.71 7.19 0.10
N PHE A 94 -22.49 7.09 -0.41
CA PHE A 94 -22.21 6.73 -1.80
C PHE A 94 -21.66 5.30 -1.90
N ASP A 95 -22.21 4.50 -2.80
CA ASP A 95 -21.68 3.18 -3.13
C ASP A 95 -20.83 3.31 -4.41
N ILE A 96 -19.51 3.18 -4.26
CA ILE A 96 -18.54 3.33 -5.34
C ILE A 96 -17.59 2.14 -5.33
N THR A 97 -17.04 1.82 -6.50
CA THR A 97 -15.97 0.83 -6.63
C THR A 97 -14.74 1.53 -7.20
N VAL A 98 -13.61 1.38 -6.52
CA VAL A 98 -12.33 1.94 -6.95
C VAL A 98 -11.61 0.89 -7.80
N PRO A 99 -11.25 1.19 -9.05
CA PRO A 99 -10.56 0.22 -9.90
C PRO A 99 -9.17 -0.11 -9.33
N PHE A 100 -8.82 -1.40 -9.33
CA PHE A 100 -7.54 -1.91 -8.88
C PHE A 100 -6.96 -2.89 -9.91
N ALA A 101 -5.68 -2.70 -10.26
CA ALA A 101 -4.95 -3.57 -11.17
C ALA A 101 -3.79 -4.25 -10.41
N PRO A 102 -3.82 -5.58 -10.21
CA PRO A 102 -2.75 -6.29 -9.51
C PRO A 102 -1.49 -6.44 -10.38
N GLY A 103 -0.34 -6.66 -9.74
CA GLY A 103 0.89 -7.09 -10.42
C GLY A 103 2.14 -6.29 -10.09
N ALA A 104 2.10 -5.41 -9.07
CA ALA A 104 3.25 -4.62 -8.67
C ALA A 104 4.36 -5.53 -8.06
N PRO A 105 5.54 -5.69 -8.69
CA PRO A 105 6.56 -6.57 -8.13
C PRO A 105 7.20 -5.94 -6.88
N THR A 106 7.40 -6.72 -5.81
CA THR A 106 8.13 -6.29 -4.59
C THR A 106 9.59 -6.76 -4.64
N PRO A 107 10.61 -5.87 -4.69
CA PRO A 107 12.01 -6.24 -4.59
C PRO A 107 12.30 -6.84 -3.21
N ARG A 108 13.11 -7.90 -3.19
CA ARG A 108 13.66 -8.49 -1.97
C ARG A 108 14.75 -7.57 -1.42
N ARG A 109 14.84 -7.45 -0.09
CA ARG A 109 16.02 -6.86 0.56
C ARG A 109 17.24 -7.70 0.12
N ARG A 110 18.24 -7.06 -0.47
CA ARG A 110 19.60 -7.61 -0.50
C ARG A 110 20.27 -7.30 0.83
#